data_AF-A0A9X0CCA4-F1
#
_entry.id   AF-A0A9X0CCA4-F1
#
_cell.length_a   1.000
_cell.length_b   1.000
_cell.length_c   1.000
_cell.angle_alpha   90.00
_cell.angle_beta   90.00
_cell.angle_gamma   90.00
#
_symmetry.space_group_name_H-M   'P 1'
#
loop_
_entity.id
_entity.type
_entity.pdbx_description
1 polymer ?
#
loop_
_entity_poly.entity_id
_entity_poly.type
_entity_poly.pdbx_seq_one_letter_code
_entity_poly.pdbx_strand_id
1 'polypeptide(L)'
;AEQVSLCGFINMFMVIVLAILWALLPTDFTALFAHWLQNRILSILLHLPYSRKLEEEADEVGMNMAAKACFDVRESPIFWRRMAVTQNQMNQPELVKWLSTHPTHNDRAENLEASLPQALEVRRRCNCPSLPGEVTFLSQEDQRGFRRLQQLAGNPSP
;
A
#
# COMPACT_ATOMS: atom_id res chain seq x y z
N ALA A 1 -3.32 14.10 13.61
CA ALA A 1 -4.34 14.88 14.33
C ALA A 1 -5.31 15.58 13.38
N GLU A 2 -4.82 16.34 12.40
CA GLU A 2 -5.67 17.08 11.44
C GLU A 2 -6.65 16.20 10.64
N GLN A 3 -6.23 15.00 10.23
CA GLN A 3 -7.07 14.11 9.41
C GLN A 3 -8.13 13.35 10.22
N VAL A 4 -7.84 13.06 11.50
CA VAL A 4 -8.85 12.54 12.45
C VAL A 4 -9.90 13.62 12.74
N SER A 5 -9.47 14.89 12.79
CA SER A 5 -10.37 16.04 12.89
C SER A 5 -11.22 16.24 11.63
N LEU A 6 -10.65 16.06 10.43
CA LEU A 6 -11.38 16.14 9.16
C LEU A 6 -12.42 15.01 9.02
N CYS A 7 -12.05 13.78 9.39
CA CYS A 7 -12.98 12.64 9.42
C CYS A 7 -14.14 12.89 10.40
N GLY A 8 -13.84 13.42 11.59
CA GLY A 8 -14.87 13.82 12.57
C GLY A 8 -15.79 14.93 12.05
N PHE A 9 -15.25 15.92 11.34
CA PHE A 9 -16.01 17.01 10.73
C PHE A 9 -16.94 16.52 9.62
N ILE A 10 -16.45 15.67 8.71
CA ILE A 10 -17.25 15.07 7.63
C ILE A 10 -18.35 14.17 8.21
N ASN A 11 -18.05 13.43 9.28
CA ASN A 11 -19.05 12.63 9.98
C ASN A 11 -20.18 13.49 10.60
N MET A 12 -19.82 14.59 11.26
CA MET A 12 -20.80 15.57 11.78
C MET A 12 -21.68 16.15 10.68
N PHE A 13 -21.09 16.52 9.54
CA PHE A 13 -21.83 17.02 8.39
C PHE A 13 -22.80 15.97 7.81
N MET A 14 -22.34 14.73 7.62
CA MET A 14 -23.18 13.64 7.10
C MET A 14 -24.35 13.29 8.02
N VAL A 15 -24.15 13.32 9.35
CA VAL A 15 -25.22 13.10 10.34
C VAL A 15 -26.29 14.20 10.24
N ILE A 16 -25.89 15.46 10.04
CA ILE A 16 -26.82 16.58 9.85
C ILE A 16 -27.64 16.41 8.56
N VAL A 17 -26.98 16.06 7.45
CA VAL A 17 -27.66 15.80 6.16
C VAL A 17 -28.63 14.63 6.29
N LEU A 18 -28.24 13.56 6.98
CA LEU A 18 -29.10 12.40 7.23
C LEU A 18 -30.32 12.74 8.10
N ALA A 19 -30.14 13.58 9.13
CA ALA A 19 -31.23 14.03 9.99
C ALA A 19 -32.27 14.87 9.23
N ILE A 20 -31.82 15.73 8.31
CA ILE A 20 -32.70 16.52 7.44
C ILE A 20 -33.45 15.61 6.45
N LEU A 21 -32.76 14.62 5.87
CA LEU A 21 -33.38 13.65 4.96
C LEU A 21 -34.48 12.83 5.66
N TRP A 22 -34.22 12.38 6.89
CA TRP A 22 -35.17 11.66 7.74
C TRP A 22 -36.41 12.50 8.08
N ALA A 23 -36.24 13.81 8.24
CA ALA A 23 -37.35 14.73 8.49
C ALA A 23 -38.27 14.92 7.27
N LEU A 24 -37.78 14.63 6.06
CA LEU A 24 -38.50 14.82 4.80
C LEU A 24 -39.11 13.53 4.23
N LEU A 25 -38.52 12.36 4.47
CA LEU A 25 -39.04 11.05 4.04
C LEU A 25 -38.91 9.99 5.15
N PRO A 26 -39.96 9.77 5.97
CA PRO A 26 -39.93 8.79 7.05
C PRO A 26 -40.23 7.41 6.47
N THR A 27 -39.19 6.72 5.99
CA THR A 27 -39.30 5.31 5.59
C THR A 27 -38.20 4.51 6.26
N ASP A 28 -38.57 3.61 7.17
CA ASP A 28 -37.64 2.89 8.04
C ASP A 28 -36.56 2.08 7.27
N PHE A 29 -36.85 1.68 6.02
CA PHE A 29 -35.88 1.01 5.14
C PHE A 29 -34.72 1.92 4.71
N THR A 30 -34.98 3.21 4.50
CA THR A 30 -33.96 4.18 4.08
C THR A 30 -32.91 4.38 5.17
N ALA A 31 -33.24 4.19 6.44
CA ALA A 31 -32.32 4.35 7.54
C ALA A 31 -31.27 3.24 7.60
N LEU A 32 -31.68 1.99 7.41
CA LEU A 32 -30.77 0.85 7.38
C LEU A 32 -29.86 0.91 6.16
N PHE A 33 -30.41 1.26 4.99
CA PHE A 33 -29.64 1.43 3.77
C PHE A 33 -28.70 2.64 3.81
N ALA A 34 -29.17 3.79 4.30
CA ALA A 34 -28.36 5.00 4.44
C ALA A 34 -27.23 4.81 5.46
N HIS A 35 -27.48 4.15 6.59
CA HIS A 35 -26.44 3.84 7.56
C HIS A 35 -25.40 2.86 7.00
N TRP A 36 -25.84 1.82 6.28
CA TRP A 36 -24.93 0.92 5.57
C TRP A 36 -24.10 1.67 4.51
N LEU A 37 -24.73 2.53 3.73
CA LEU A 37 -24.08 3.30 2.65
C LEU A 37 -23.11 4.36 3.20
N GLN A 38 -23.48 5.08 4.25
CA GLN A 38 -22.67 6.10 4.90
C GLN A 38 -21.35 5.52 5.42
N ASN A 39 -21.40 4.37 6.10
CA ASN A 39 -20.21 3.71 6.61
C ASN A 39 -19.29 3.23 5.48
N ARG A 40 -19.86 2.81 4.34
CA ARG A 40 -19.07 2.43 3.15
C ARG A 40 -18.44 3.64 2.46
N ILE A 41 -19.19 4.72 2.26
CA ILE A 41 -18.69 5.96 1.65
C ILE A 41 -17.53 6.54 2.45
N LEU A 42 -17.65 6.62 3.78
CA LEU A 42 -16.59 7.15 4.64
C LEU A 42 -15.32 6.29 4.58
N SER A 43 -15.48 4.96 4.66
CA SER A 43 -14.36 4.02 4.53
C SER A 43 -13.65 4.19 3.19
N ILE A 44 -14.40 4.36 2.11
CA ILE A 44 -13.85 4.45 0.78
C ILE A 44 -13.12 5.78 0.52
N LEU A 45 -13.76 6.89 0.88
CA LEU A 45 -13.25 8.24 0.57
C LEU A 45 -12.10 8.67 1.48
N LEU A 46 -12.09 8.23 2.74
CA LEU A 46 -11.11 8.73 3.72
C LEU A 46 -10.10 7.66 4.09
N HIS A 47 -10.54 6.41 4.33
CA HIS A 47 -9.64 5.38 4.86
C HIS A 47 -8.66 4.87 3.80
N LEU A 48 -9.11 4.63 2.56
CA LEU A 48 -8.24 4.14 1.49
C LEU A 48 -7.11 5.09 1.08
N PRO A 49 -7.35 6.37 0.72
CA PRO A 49 -6.26 7.27 0.33
C PRO A 49 -5.33 7.58 1.50
N TYR A 50 -5.87 7.66 2.73
CA TYR A 50 -5.06 7.85 3.93
C TYR A 50 -4.14 6.65 4.20
N SER A 51 -4.67 5.43 4.08
CA SER A 51 -3.90 4.21 4.24
C SER A 51 -2.71 4.18 3.28
N ARG A 52 -2.87 4.62 2.03
CA ARG A 52 -1.79 4.59 1.03
C ARG A 52 -0.62 5.52 1.36
N LYS A 53 -0.92 6.74 1.81
CA LYS A 53 0.14 7.67 2.24
C LYS A 53 0.90 7.16 3.47
N LEU A 54 0.20 6.49 4.38
CA LEU A 54 0.83 5.83 5.53
C LEU A 54 1.72 4.65 5.12
N GLU A 55 1.34 3.89 4.09
CA GLU A 55 2.18 2.81 3.55
C GLU A 55 3.47 3.35 2.94
N GLU A 56 3.40 4.43 2.17
CA GLU A 56 4.60 5.08 1.60
C GLU A 56 5.54 5.60 2.70
N GLU A 57 4.99 6.27 3.72
CA GLU A 57 5.76 6.74 4.86
C GLU A 57 6.36 5.58 5.67
N ALA A 58 5.61 4.50 5.86
CA ALA A 58 6.08 3.30 6.54
C ALA A 58 7.22 2.61 5.77
N ASP A 59 7.14 2.55 4.44
CA ASP A 59 8.18 2.01 3.57
C ASP A 59 9.47 2.84 3.66
N GLU A 60 9.37 4.18 3.60
CA GLU A 60 10.51 5.09 3.75
C GLU A 60 11.17 4.95 5.13
N VAL A 61 10.37 4.99 6.20
CA VAL A 61 10.86 4.87 7.58
C VAL A 61 11.48 3.48 7.79
N GLY A 62 10.84 2.42 7.29
CA GLY A 62 11.33 1.05 7.36
C GLY A 62 12.68 0.87 6.67
N MET A 63 12.84 1.42 5.46
CA MET A 63 14.11 1.43 4.73
C MET A 63 15.22 2.15 5.51
N ASN A 64 14.90 3.30 6.10
CA ASN A 64 15.84 4.05 6.93
C ASN A 64 16.23 3.28 8.20
N MET A 65 15.29 2.59 8.85
CA MET A 65 15.57 1.74 10.01
C MET A 65 16.45 0.54 9.63
N ALA A 66 16.14 -0.13 8.53
CA ALA A 66 16.93 -1.25 8.01
C ALA A 66 18.36 -0.82 7.67
N ALA A 67 18.52 0.35 7.04
CA ALA A 67 19.82 0.95 6.75
C ALA A 67 20.63 1.21 8.02
N LYS A 68 20.01 1.81 9.06
CA LYS A 68 20.65 2.08 10.35
C LYS A 68 21.05 0.81 11.09
N ALA A 69 20.26 -0.25 10.98
CA ALA A 69 20.56 -1.56 11.56
C ALA A 69 21.57 -2.38 10.74
N CYS A 70 22.18 -1.77 9.72
CA CYS A 70 23.15 -2.39 8.84
C CYS A 70 22.63 -3.63 8.08
N PHE A 71 21.35 -3.66 7.69
CA PHE A 71 20.82 -4.60 6.70
C PHE A 71 21.12 -4.19 5.25
N ASP A 72 21.07 -5.16 4.33
CA ASP A 72 21.14 -4.90 2.90
C ASP A 72 19.78 -4.40 2.37
N VAL A 73 19.66 -3.08 2.25
CA VAL A 73 18.43 -2.43 1.78
C VAL A 73 18.12 -2.69 0.31
N ARG A 74 19.08 -3.21 -0.48
CA ARG A 74 18.91 -3.53 -1.91
C ARG A 74 17.94 -4.68 -2.15
N GLU A 75 17.71 -5.52 -1.15
CA GLU A 75 16.79 -6.67 -1.22
C GLU A 75 15.32 -6.27 -1.09
N SER A 76 15.03 -5.08 -0.54
CA SER A 76 13.66 -4.64 -0.27
C SER A 76 12.79 -4.53 -1.52
N PRO A 77 13.21 -3.86 -2.62
CA PRO A 77 12.41 -3.82 -3.85
C PRO A 77 12.22 -5.19 -4.50
N ILE A 78 13.22 -6.06 -4.40
CA ILE A 78 13.18 -7.43 -4.95
C ILE A 78 12.09 -8.24 -4.24
N PHE A 79 12.03 -8.15 -2.91
CA PHE A 79 11.00 -8.81 -2.11
C PHE A 79 9.58 -8.36 -2.53
N TRP A 80 9.36 -7.05 -2.62
CA TRP A 80 8.04 -6.52 -2.99
C TRP A 80 7.65 -6.85 -4.42
N ARG A 81 8.60 -6.86 -5.36
CA ARG A 81 8.37 -7.30 -6.74
C ARG A 81 7.95 -8.78 -6.81
N ARG A 82 8.55 -9.65 -6.00
CA ARG A 82 8.12 -11.07 -5.91
C ARG A 82 6.71 -11.19 -5.34
N MET A 83 6.42 -10.43 -4.28
CA MET A 83 5.10 -10.43 -3.65
C MET A 83 4.00 -9.99 -4.64
N ALA A 84 4.27 -8.96 -5.46
CA ALA A 84 3.34 -8.51 -6.48
C ALA A 84 2.97 -9.62 -7.48
N VAL A 85 3.96 -10.41 -7.93
CA VAL A 85 3.70 -11.53 -8.85
C VAL A 85 2.92 -12.65 -8.18
N THR A 86 3.26 -13.03 -6.95
CA THR A 86 2.51 -14.05 -6.21
C THR A 86 1.07 -13.63 -5.98
N GLN A 87 0.82 -12.35 -5.72
CA GLN A 87 -0.54 -11.85 -5.52
C GLN A 87 -1.37 -11.89 -6.81
N ASN A 88 -0.75 -11.70 -7.97
CA ASN A 88 -1.41 -11.84 -9.28
C ASN A 88 -1.82 -13.30 -9.57
N GLN A 89 -1.06 -14.30 -9.09
CA GLN A 89 -1.41 -15.72 -9.25
C GLN A 89 -2.65 -16.13 -8.44
N MET A 90 -3.01 -15.42 -7.38
CA MET A 90 -4.15 -15.77 -6.54
C MET A 90 -5.52 -15.40 -7.15
N ASN A 91 -5.56 -14.85 -8.37
CA ASN A 91 -6.80 -14.42 -9.06
C ASN A 91 -7.75 -13.60 -8.17
N GLN A 92 -7.20 -12.84 -7.23
CA GLN A 92 -8.02 -11.96 -6.40
C GLN A 92 -8.57 -10.84 -7.28
N PRO A 93 -9.90 -10.59 -7.27
CA PRO A 93 -10.49 -9.51 -8.07
C PRO A 93 -9.79 -8.19 -7.74
N GLU A 94 -9.49 -7.36 -8.74
CA GLU A 94 -8.83 -6.06 -8.51
C GLU A 94 -9.61 -5.16 -7.54
N LEU A 95 -10.94 -5.34 -7.50
CA LEU A 95 -11.81 -4.69 -6.52
C LEU A 95 -11.44 -5.06 -5.07
N VAL A 96 -11.11 -6.33 -4.80
CA VAL A 96 -10.69 -6.82 -3.47
C VAL A 96 -9.29 -6.31 -3.12
N LYS A 97 -8.39 -6.16 -4.10
CA LYS A 97 -7.09 -5.49 -3.88
C LYS A 97 -7.28 -4.03 -3.51
N TRP A 98 -8.13 -3.29 -4.22
CA TRP A 98 -8.39 -1.88 -3.92
C TRP A 98 -8.96 -1.72 -2.50
N LEU A 99 -9.87 -2.59 -2.08
CA LEU A 99 -10.47 -2.60 -0.73
C LEU A 99 -9.59 -3.23 0.37
N SER A 100 -8.38 -3.71 0.07
CA SER A 100 -7.47 -4.24 1.08
C SER A 100 -6.92 -3.13 1.98
N THR A 101 -6.65 -3.45 3.25
CA THR A 101 -5.95 -2.53 4.17
C THR A 101 -4.46 -2.40 3.86
N HIS A 102 -3.90 -3.34 3.09
CA HIS A 102 -2.53 -3.28 2.57
C HIS A 102 -2.48 -3.78 1.11
N PRO A 103 -2.89 -2.97 0.12
CA PRO A 103 -2.70 -3.32 -1.27
C PRO A 103 -1.21 -3.24 -1.63
N THR A 104 -0.64 -4.31 -2.20
CA THR A 104 0.65 -4.20 -2.88
C THR A 104 0.43 -3.36 -4.13
N HIS A 105 0.91 -2.12 -4.10
CA HIS A 105 1.05 -1.33 -5.31
C HIS A 105 2.14 -1.96 -6.18
N ASN A 106 1.89 -2.17 -7.48
CA ASN A 106 2.98 -2.48 -8.41
C ASN A 106 4.08 -1.40 -8.30
N ASP A 107 3.66 -0.15 -8.06
CA ASP A 107 4.49 1.04 -7.87
C ASP A 107 5.31 1.01 -6.56
N ARG A 108 5.04 0.11 -5.61
CA ARG A 108 5.77 0.05 -4.33
C ARG A 108 7.23 -0.35 -4.51
N ALA A 109 7.48 -1.33 -5.37
CA ALA A 109 8.85 -1.74 -5.69
C ALA A 109 9.62 -0.60 -6.37
N GLU A 110 8.96 0.16 -7.24
CA GLU A 110 9.53 1.33 -7.94
C GLU A 110 9.83 2.48 -6.98
N ASN A 111 8.93 2.78 -6.04
CA ASN A 111 9.15 3.80 -5.01
C ASN A 111 10.30 3.41 -4.06
N LEU A 112 10.38 2.15 -3.67
CA LEU A 112 11.49 1.63 -2.86
C LEU A 112 12.81 1.69 -3.61
N GLU A 113 12.82 1.41 -4.91
CA GLU A 113 13.97 1.58 -5.80
C GLU A 113 14.44 3.02 -5.87
N ALA A 114 13.51 3.97 -6.04
CA ALA A 114 13.82 5.39 -6.04
C ALA A 114 14.43 5.85 -4.70
N SER A 115 14.02 5.21 -3.59
CA SER A 115 14.49 5.52 -2.23
C SER A 115 15.81 4.83 -1.86
N LEU A 116 16.29 3.86 -2.64
CA LEU A 116 17.53 3.12 -2.38
C LEU A 116 18.76 4.00 -2.18
N PRO A 117 19.05 5.03 -3.01
CA PRO A 117 20.23 5.86 -2.85
C PRO A 117 20.26 6.56 -1.48
N GLN A 118 19.10 7.01 -1.01
CA GLN A 118 18.95 7.67 0.29
C GLN A 118 19.18 6.67 1.44
N ALA A 119 18.60 5.48 1.35
CA ALA A 119 18.80 4.44 2.37
C ALA A 119 20.27 3.97 2.44
N LEU A 120 20.95 3.83 1.29
CA LEU A 120 22.38 3.51 1.22
C LEU A 120 23.26 4.62 1.81
N GLU A 121 22.88 5.88 1.62
CA GLU A 121 23.53 7.03 2.27
C GLU A 121 23.37 6.98 3.79
N VAL A 122 22.17 6.69 4.30
CA VAL A 122 21.92 6.50 5.74
C VAL A 122 22.79 5.39 6.30
N ARG A 123 22.89 4.25 5.61
CA ARG A 123 23.78 3.14 5.99
C ARG A 123 25.24 3.60 6.08
N ARG A 124 25.71 4.38 5.10
CA ARG A 124 27.08 4.91 5.07
C ARG A 124 27.35 5.82 6.27
N ARG A 125 26.39 6.70 6.62
CA ARG A 125 26.49 7.58 7.79
C ARG A 125 26.53 6.82 9.11
N CYS A 126 25.88 5.66 9.19
CA CYS A 126 25.93 4.77 10.36
C CYS A 126 27.21 3.92 10.44
N ASN A 127 28.19 4.14 9.56
CA ASN A 127 29.46 3.43 9.54
C ASN A 127 29.32 1.90 9.45
N CYS A 128 28.27 1.45 8.76
CA CYS A 128 28.00 0.03 8.57
C CYS A 128 29.04 -0.64 7.65
N PRO A 129 29.23 -1.97 7.76
CA PRO A 129 30.13 -2.71 6.88
C PRO A 129 29.79 -2.55 5.40
N SER A 130 30.80 -2.61 4.54
CA SER A 130 30.61 -2.68 3.08
C SER A 130 29.70 -3.84 2.75
N LEU A 131 28.72 -3.60 1.90
CA LEU A 131 27.86 -4.67 1.41
C LEU A 131 28.69 -5.64 0.56
N PRO A 132 28.37 -6.94 0.57
CA PRO A 132 28.94 -7.88 -0.40
C PRO A 132 28.65 -7.38 -1.82
N GLY A 133 29.43 -7.89 -2.78
CA GLY A 133 29.45 -7.47 -4.19
C GLY A 133 28.06 -7.31 -4.82
N GLU A 134 28.01 -6.69 -6.00
CA GLU A 134 26.79 -6.26 -6.68
C GLU A 134 25.62 -7.21 -6.43
N VAL A 135 24.61 -6.74 -5.68
CA VAL A 135 23.29 -7.37 -5.67
C VAL A 135 22.77 -7.13 -7.06
N THR A 136 23.03 -8.08 -7.94
CA THR A 136 22.42 -8.13 -9.25
C THR A 136 20.93 -8.07 -8.96
N PHE A 137 20.33 -6.97 -9.36
CA PHE A 137 18.94 -6.57 -9.07
C PHE A 137 17.92 -7.69 -9.28
N LEU A 138 18.29 -8.70 -10.06
CA LEU A 138 17.84 -10.07 -9.90
C LEU A 138 19.06 -10.96 -10.22
N SER A 139 19.50 -11.85 -9.33
CA SER A 139 20.45 -12.88 -9.75
C SER A 139 19.88 -13.63 -10.96
N GLN A 140 20.70 -14.24 -11.82
CA GLN A 140 20.16 -14.98 -12.97
C GLN A 140 19.15 -16.08 -12.55
N GLU A 141 19.27 -16.59 -11.33
CA GLU A 141 18.32 -17.51 -10.72
C GLU A 141 17.02 -16.82 -10.35
N ASP A 142 17.09 -15.63 -9.75
CA ASP A 142 15.92 -14.81 -9.43
C ASP A 142 15.19 -14.34 -10.69
N GLN A 143 15.91 -13.99 -11.77
CA GLN A 143 15.31 -13.66 -13.07
C GLN A 143 14.60 -14.85 -13.69
N ARG A 144 15.18 -16.04 -13.58
CA ARG A 144 14.55 -17.28 -14.07
C ARG A 144 13.33 -17.64 -13.22
N GLY A 145 13.41 -17.50 -11.90
CA GLY A 145 12.29 -17.68 -10.99
C GLY A 145 11.16 -16.69 -11.28
N PHE A 146 11.50 -15.42 -11.45
CA PHE A 146 10.54 -14.36 -11.75
C PHE A 146 9.83 -14.58 -13.08
N ARG A 147 10.56 -14.93 -14.14
CA ARG A 147 9.96 -15.29 -15.44
C ARG A 147 9.00 -16.48 -15.33
N ARG A 148 9.36 -17.52 -14.57
CA ARG A 148 8.45 -18.65 -14.31
C ARG A 148 7.19 -18.19 -13.57
N LEU A 149 7.34 -17.35 -12.55
CA LEU A 149 6.19 -16.85 -11.78
C LEU A 149 5.26 -15.96 -12.63
N GLN A 150 5.81 -15.14 -13.52
CA GLN A 150 5.02 -14.34 -14.47
C GLN A 150 4.27 -15.22 -15.48
N GLN A 151 4.92 -16.25 -16.02
CA GLN A 151 4.29 -17.22 -16.92
C GLN A 151 3.14 -17.97 -16.25
N LEU A 152 3.30 -18.36 -14.97
CA LEU A 152 2.25 -18.99 -14.18
C LEU A 152 1.10 -18.03 -13.82
N ALA A 153 1.38 -16.73 -13.73
CA ALA A 153 0.37 -15.69 -13.46
C ALA A 153 -0.46 -15.30 -14.71
N GLY A 154 -0.25 -15.97 -15.85
CA GLY A 154 -1.02 -15.72 -17.07
C GLY A 154 -0.75 -14.37 -17.74
N ASN A 155 0.32 -13.67 -17.36
CA ASN A 155 0.66 -12.37 -17.92
C ASN A 155 1.77 -12.56 -18.99
N PRO A 156 1.46 -12.50 -20.30
CA PRO A 156 2.49 -12.55 -21.32
C PRO A 156 3.33 -11.27 -21.22
N SER A 157 4.65 -11.44 -21.16
CA SER A 157 5.61 -10.34 -21.31
C SER A 157 5.34 -9.55 -22.60
N PRO A 158 5.59 -8.23 -22.64
CA PRO A 158 5.49 -7.45 -23.88
C PRO A 158 6.39 -8.01 -25.00
#